data_AF-A0A537UMA5-F1
#
_entry.id   AF-A0A537UMA5-F1
#
_cell.length_a   1.000
_cell.length_b   1.000
_cell.length_c   1.000
_cell.angle_alpha   90.00
_cell.angle_beta   90.00
_cell.angle_gamma   90.00
#
_symmetry.space_group_name_H-M   'P 1'
#
loop_
_entity.id
_entity.type
_entity.pdbx_description
1 polymer ?
#
loop_
_entity_poly.entity_id
_entity_poly.type
_entity_poly.pdbx_seq_one_letter_code
_entity_poly.pdbx_strand_id
1 'polypeptide(L)' 'MPRQNKGLRPKLDLEAEALAALEEARTMPPGPERNEAMKQAGILRNAADLQGLFFAKRGRPAKP' A
#
# COMPACT_ATOMS: atom_id res chain seq x y z
N MET A 1 -6.94 28.09 9.83
CA MET A 1 -6.20 27.32 8.80
C MET A 1 -6.01 25.88 9.29
N PRO A 2 -6.78 24.88 8.84
CA PRO A 2 -6.56 23.52 9.31
C PRO A 2 -5.31 22.97 8.62
N ARG A 3 -4.30 22.66 9.44
CA ARG A 3 -3.05 22.01 9.05
C ARG A 3 -3.41 20.70 8.35
N GLN A 4 -3.12 20.64 7.05
CA GLN A 4 -3.24 19.44 6.23
C GLN A 4 -2.33 18.36 6.83
N ASN A 5 -2.91 17.47 7.63
CA ASN A 5 -2.25 16.29 8.17
C ASN A 5 -1.87 15.37 7.00
N LYS A 6 -0.70 15.61 6.40
CA LYS A 6 -0.04 14.80 5.35
C LYS A 6 0.46 13.44 5.87
N GLY A 7 -0.09 12.92 6.97
CA GLY A 7 0.38 11.69 7.63
C GLY A 7 -0.47 10.44 7.35
N LEU A 8 -1.69 10.57 6.82
CA LEU A 8 -2.62 9.45 6.61
C LEU A 8 -2.85 9.12 5.13
N ARG A 9 -2.28 9.91 4.22
CA ARG A 9 -2.45 9.78 2.78
C ARG A 9 -1.73 8.63 2.05
N PRO A 10 -0.78 7.86 2.62
CA PRO A 10 -0.03 6.92 1.78
C PRO A 10 -0.45 5.44 1.88
N LYS A 11 -1.24 5.01 2.88
CA LYS A 11 -1.64 3.58 3.01
C LYS A 11 -2.81 3.19 2.13
N LEU A 12 -3.89 3.97 2.21
CA LEU A 12 -5.12 3.68 1.47
C LEU A 12 -4.88 3.76 -0.04
N ASP A 13 -3.98 4.63 -0.47
CA ASP A 13 -3.61 4.80 -1.87
C ASP A 13 -2.84 3.58 -2.40
N LEU A 14 -1.82 3.11 -1.67
CA LEU A 14 -1.05 1.91 -2.03
C LEU A 14 -1.88 0.62 -1.97
N GLU A 15 -2.81 0.52 -1.02
CA GLU A 15 -3.74 -0.62 -0.94
C GLU A 15 -4.73 -0.62 -2.10
N ALA A 16 -5.25 0.55 -2.48
CA ALA A 16 -6.13 0.70 -3.64
C ALA A 16 -5.39 0.39 -4.95
N GLU A 17 -4.14 0.86 -5.09
CA GLU A 17 -3.29 0.58 -6.25
C GLU A 17 -2.92 -0.92 -6.33
N ALA A 18 -2.66 -1.57 -5.20
CA ALA A 18 -2.44 -3.01 -5.14
C ALA A 18 -3.69 -3.81 -5.58
N LEU A 19 -4.88 -3.36 -5.19
CA LEU A 19 -6.14 -4.00 -5.60
C LEU A 19 -6.40 -3.81 -7.10
N ALA A 20 -6.17 -2.60 -7.63
CA ALA A 20 -6.30 -2.32 -9.05
C ALA A 20 -5.33 -3.18 -9.89
N ALA A 21 -4.07 -3.27 -9.49
CA ALA A 21 -3.08 -4.12 -10.15
C ALA A 21 -3.44 -5.62 -10.08
N LEU A 22 -4.07 -6.07 -8.98
CA LEU A 22 -4.59 -7.44 -8.87
C LEU A 22 -5.78 -7.71 -9.78
N GLU A 23 -6.68 -6.75 -9.91
CA GLU A 23 -7.84 -6.86 -10.79
C GLU A 23 -7.40 -6.89 -12.25
N GLU A 24 -6.45 -6.04 -12.64
CA GLU A 24 -5.82 -6.06 -13.96
C GLU A 24 -5.14 -7.42 -14.22
N ALA A 25 -4.36 -7.94 -13.27
CA ALA A 25 -3.75 -9.26 -13.35
C ALA A 25 -4.75 -10.42 -13.44
N ARG A 26 -5.98 -10.24 -12.95
CA ARG A 26 -7.06 -11.24 -13.08
C ARG A 26 -7.73 -11.18 -14.44
N THR A 27 -7.84 -10.00 -15.02
CA THR A 27 -8.39 -9.82 -16.38
C THR A 27 -7.40 -10.24 -17.47
N MET A 28 -6.09 -10.24 -17.18
CA MET A 28 -5.07 -10.67 -18.11
C MET A 28 -5.05 -12.20 -18.32
N PRO A 29 -4.84 -12.65 -19.57
CA PRO A 29 -4.64 -14.07 -19.84
C PRO A 29 -3.39 -14.59 -19.12
N PRO A 30 -3.35 -15.89 -18.78
CA PRO A 30 -2.18 -16.48 -18.15
C PRO A 30 -0.95 -16.31 -19.03
N GLY A 31 0.04 -15.57 -18.52
CA GLY A 31 1.26 -15.22 -19.24
C GLY A 31 2.28 -14.53 -18.34
N PRO A 32 3.49 -14.24 -18.86
CA PRO A 32 4.53 -13.52 -18.11
C PRO A 32 4.05 -12.15 -17.61
N GLU A 33 3.24 -11.46 -18.40
CA GLU A 33 2.64 -10.15 -18.07
C GLU A 33 1.74 -10.22 -16.83
N ARG A 34 0.93 -11.28 -16.71
CA ARG A 34 0.11 -11.55 -15.50
C ARG A 34 0.98 -11.77 -14.26
N ASN A 35 2.09 -12.50 -14.40
CA ASN A 35 3.00 -12.75 -13.27
C ASN A 35 3.67 -11.46 -12.80
N GLU A 36 4.05 -10.58 -13.73
CA GLU A 36 4.61 -9.28 -13.39
C GLU A 36 3.59 -8.39 -12.68
N ALA A 37 2.35 -8.33 -13.16
CA ALA A 37 1.27 -7.58 -12.51
C ALA A 37 0.95 -8.11 -11.10
N MET A 38 0.91 -9.44 -10.91
CA MET A 38 0.76 -10.03 -9.58
C MET A 38 1.94 -9.71 -8.65
N LYS A 39 3.17 -9.70 -9.19
CA LYS A 39 4.36 -9.32 -8.43
C LYS A 39 4.30 -7.86 -7.99
N GLN A 40 3.88 -6.95 -8.88
CA GLN A 40 3.68 -5.53 -8.56
C GLN A 40 2.63 -5.35 -7.46
N ALA A 41 1.49 -6.04 -7.56
CA ALA A 41 0.46 -5.99 -6.52
C ALA A 41 0.99 -6.46 -5.14
N GLY A 42 1.82 -7.51 -5.12
CA GLY A 42 2.48 -7.99 -3.90
C GLY A 42 3.47 -6.97 -3.30
N ILE A 43 4.23 -6.27 -4.15
CA ILE A 43 5.15 -5.20 -3.71
C ILE A 43 4.37 -4.03 -3.11
N LEU A 44 3.28 -3.60 -3.75
CA LEU A 44 2.44 -2.51 -3.27
C LEU A 44 1.79 -2.84 -1.92
N ARG A 45 1.32 -4.08 -1.75
CA ARG A 45 0.81 -4.58 -0.46
C ARG A 45 1.87 -4.52 0.64
N ASN A 46 3.08 -5.03 0.35
CA ASN A 46 4.19 -4.99 1.30
C ASN A 46 4.59 -3.55 1.65
N ALA A 47 4.61 -2.64 0.67
CA ALA A 47 4.85 -1.22 0.90
C ALA A 47 3.79 -0.60 1.82
N ALA A 48 2.51 -0.96 1.64
CA ALA A 48 1.42 -0.53 2.52
C ALA A 48 1.58 -1.10 3.95
N ASP A 49 1.98 -2.36 4.09
CA ASP A 49 2.22 -3.03 5.38
C ASP A 49 3.45 -2.47 6.13
N LEU A 50 4.52 -2.16 5.41
CA LEU A 50 5.70 -1.50 5.97
C LEU A 50 5.37 -0.10 6.48
N GLN A 51 4.64 0.69 5.68
CA GLN A 51 4.06 1.94 6.19
C GLN A 51 3.17 1.66 7.40
N GLY A 52 2.39 0.57 7.37
CA GLY A 52 1.65 -0.03 8.49
C GLY A 52 2.39 0.09 9.81
N LEU A 53 3.54 -0.57 9.82
CA LEU A 53 4.44 -0.75 10.94
C LEU A 53 5.17 0.55 11.34
N PHE A 54 5.63 1.35 10.37
CA PHE A 54 6.31 2.63 10.66
C PHE A 54 5.37 3.65 11.31
N PHE A 55 4.11 3.70 10.90
CA PHE A 55 3.12 4.58 11.52
C PHE A 55 2.68 4.09 12.90
N ALA A 56 2.61 2.78 13.16
CA ALA A 56 2.30 2.24 14.49
C ALA A 56 3.34 2.63 15.56
N LYS A 57 4.62 2.81 15.17
CA LYS A 57 5.68 3.25 16.09
C LYS A 57 5.71 4.77 16.36
N ARG A 58 5.06 5.59 15.53
CA ARG A 58 5.06 7.06 15.67
C ARG A 58 4.09 7.61 16.73
N GLY A 59 3.30 6.74 17.36
CA GLY A 59 2.24 7.12 18.30
C GLY A 59 2.50 6.81 19.78
N ARG A 60 3.69 6.33 20.18
CA ARG A 60 3.94 6.09 21.63
C ARG A 60 4.33 7.43 22.27
N PRO A 61 3.46 8.10 23.06
CA PRO A 61 3.92 9.21 23.87
C PRO A 61 5.01 8.69 24.81
N ALA A 62 6.10 9.45 24.96
CA ALA A 62 7.04 9.21 26.03
C ALA A 62 6.26 9.34 27.35
N LYS A 63 6.27 8.26 28.16
CA LYS A 63 5.70 8.33 29.51
C LYS A 63 6.50 9.38 30.31
N PRO A 64 5.84 10.19 31.14
CA PRO A 64 6.53 11.08 32.08
C PRO A 64 7.35 10.28 33.10
#